data_AF-A0A7S1VZL2-F1
#
_entry.id   AF-A0A7S1VZL2-F1
#
_cell.length_a   1.000
_cell.length_b   1.000
_cell.length_c   1.000
_cell.angle_alpha   90.00
_cell.angle_beta   90.00
_cell.angle_gamma   90.00
#
_symmetry.space_group_name_H-M   'P 1'
#
loop_
_entity.id
_entity.type
_entity.pdbx_description
1 polymer ?
#
loop_
_entity_poly.entity_id
_entity_poly.type
_entity_poly.pdbx_seq_one_letter_code
_entity_poly.pdbx_strand_id
1 'polypeptide(L)'
;HLEGEAAAYIFLCNSKTLPDCGAFRLLGSPAKELRQMQHCIKPDTQLYLLNFETLALIGPFVGISTPELNIAHEAFGGKFSAQICVEPLEAPLLQATLPERLRAGPKSAEELEKLREQLAIGGVAPDDIQDAWMKVEAT
;
A
#
# COMPACT_ATOMS: atom_id res chain seq x y z
N HIS A 1 13.90 -2.34 15.44
CA HIS A 1 14.24 -2.98 14.17
C HIS A 1 13.45 -4.28 14.19
N LEU A 2 12.41 -4.41 13.36
CA LEU A 2 11.67 -5.67 13.30
C LEU A 2 12.55 -6.64 12.50
N GLU A 3 13.21 -7.56 13.20
CA GLU A 3 13.93 -8.68 12.61
C GLU A 3 12.91 -9.83 12.47
N GLY A 4 12.34 -10.02 11.28
CA GLY A 4 11.32 -11.06 11.03
C GLY A 4 10.18 -10.63 10.09
N GLU A 5 9.35 -11.62 9.73
CA GLU A 5 8.10 -11.49 8.95
C GLU A 5 7.23 -10.36 9.50
N ALA A 6 7.07 -9.29 8.72
CA ALA A 6 6.17 -8.21 9.09
C ALA A 6 4.73 -8.66 8.81
N ALA A 7 3.84 -8.47 9.78
CA ALA A 7 2.42 -8.77 9.59
C ALA A 7 1.77 -7.78 8.62
N ALA A 8 2.26 -6.53 8.63
CA ALA A 8 1.86 -5.53 7.67
C ALA A 8 3.02 -4.65 7.18
N TYR A 9 2.82 -3.96 6.08
CA TYR A 9 3.76 -3.00 5.53
C TYR A 9 3.01 -1.76 5.03
N ILE A 10 3.45 -0.57 5.45
CA ILE A 10 2.85 0.70 5.02
C ILE A 10 3.72 1.37 3.97
N PHE A 11 3.12 1.64 2.81
CA PHE A 11 3.66 2.53 1.78
C PHE A 11 3.12 3.93 1.96
N LEU A 12 3.94 4.93 1.64
CA LEU A 12 3.52 6.33 1.64
C LEU A 12 3.24 6.79 0.22
N CYS A 13 2.15 7.53 0.06
CA CYS A 13 1.85 8.29 -1.15
C CYS A 13 1.50 9.73 -0.80
N ASN A 14 1.33 10.54 -1.82
CA ASN A 14 0.68 11.83 -1.72
C ASN A 14 -0.49 11.86 -2.71
N SER A 15 -1.19 12.99 -2.75
CA SER A 15 -2.34 13.19 -3.62
C SER A 15 -1.99 13.16 -5.11
N LYS A 16 -0.70 13.34 -5.47
CA LYS A 16 -0.23 13.24 -6.85
C LYS A 16 0.05 11.80 -7.28
N THR A 17 0.58 10.96 -6.39
CA THR A 17 0.96 9.58 -6.72
C THR A 17 -0.12 8.56 -6.39
N LEU A 18 -1.12 8.92 -5.57
CA LEU A 18 -2.23 8.05 -5.21
C LEU A 18 -3.00 7.52 -6.45
N PRO A 19 -3.33 8.34 -7.47
CA PRO A 19 -3.98 7.85 -8.68
C PRO A 19 -3.14 6.83 -9.45
N ASP A 20 -1.81 7.05 -9.53
CA ASP A 20 -0.89 6.10 -10.17
C ASP A 20 -0.88 4.75 -9.42
N CYS A 21 -0.95 4.76 -8.08
CA CYS A 21 -0.98 3.52 -7.31
C CYS A 21 -2.15 2.62 -7.70
N GLY A 22 -3.35 3.20 -7.85
CA GLY A 22 -4.53 2.46 -8.30
C GLY A 22 -4.43 2.05 -9.76
N ALA A 23 -4.12 3.00 -10.65
CA ALA A 23 -4.08 2.76 -12.10
C ALA A 23 -3.08 1.67 -12.51
N PHE A 24 -1.88 1.65 -11.90
CA PHE A 24 -0.86 0.64 -12.20
C PHE A 24 -0.96 -0.60 -11.29
N ARG A 25 -1.89 -0.62 -10.33
CA ARG A 25 -1.97 -1.65 -9.27
C ARG A 25 -0.62 -1.93 -8.62
N LEU A 26 0.05 -0.84 -8.25
CA LEU A 26 1.45 -0.86 -7.90
C LEU A 26 1.75 0.06 -6.74
N LEU A 27 2.51 -0.46 -5.76
CA LEU A 27 3.02 0.33 -4.64
C LEU A 27 4.52 0.54 -4.81
N GLY A 28 4.98 1.76 -4.54
CA GLY A 28 6.34 2.19 -4.82
C GLY A 28 7.01 2.83 -3.61
N SER A 29 8.30 2.53 -3.45
CA SER A 29 9.22 3.14 -2.50
C SER A 29 10.54 3.54 -3.20
N PRO A 30 11.38 4.37 -2.57
CA PRO A 30 12.71 4.67 -3.10
C PRO A 30 13.57 3.42 -3.24
N ALA A 31 14.45 3.38 -4.26
CA ALA A 31 15.31 2.22 -4.58
C ALA A 31 16.06 1.62 -3.37
N LYS A 32 16.48 2.47 -2.42
CA LYS A 32 17.20 2.07 -1.20
C LYS A 32 16.37 1.16 -0.27
N GLU A 33 15.04 1.18 -0.38
CA GLU A 33 14.12 0.42 0.47
C GLU A 33 13.82 -0.97 -0.10
N LEU A 34 14.24 -1.27 -1.34
CA LEU A 34 13.99 -2.55 -1.99
C LEU A 34 14.41 -3.75 -1.13
N ARG A 35 15.60 -3.69 -0.51
CA ARG A 35 16.07 -4.78 0.35
C ARG A 35 15.16 -4.99 1.56
N GLN A 36 14.64 -3.91 2.14
CA GLN A 36 13.70 -4.01 3.24
C GLN A 36 12.37 -4.58 2.77
N MET A 37 11.86 -4.13 1.62
CA MET A 37 10.64 -4.67 1.01
C MET A 37 10.76 -6.18 0.79
N GLN A 38 11.83 -6.66 0.13
CA GLN A 38 12.04 -8.09 -0.12
C GLN A 38 12.21 -8.92 1.17
N HIS A 39 12.80 -8.31 2.21
CA HIS A 39 12.99 -8.99 3.48
C HIS A 39 11.69 -9.11 4.27
N CYS A 40 10.92 -8.02 4.37
CA CYS A 40 9.75 -7.91 5.24
C CYS A 40 8.44 -8.33 4.58
N ILE A 41 8.28 -8.14 3.27
CA ILE A 41 7.03 -8.43 2.55
C ILE A 41 7.04 -9.91 2.14
N LYS A 42 6.12 -10.67 2.72
CA LYS A 42 5.82 -12.07 2.40
C LYS A 42 4.40 -12.20 1.84
N PRO A 43 4.01 -13.37 1.30
CA PRO A 43 2.68 -13.57 0.74
C PRO A 43 1.53 -13.31 1.73
N ASP A 44 1.75 -13.47 3.04
CA ASP A 44 0.75 -13.20 4.08
C ASP A 44 0.79 -11.74 4.61
N THR A 45 1.82 -10.96 4.23
CA THR A 45 1.97 -9.58 4.70
C THR A 45 0.88 -8.70 4.07
N GLN A 46 0.08 -8.05 4.92
CA GLN A 46 -0.91 -7.08 4.46
C GLN A 46 -0.24 -5.75 4.12
N LEU A 47 -0.55 -5.23 2.95
CA LEU A 47 0.02 -3.97 2.46
C LEU A 47 -1.03 -2.86 2.61
N TYR A 48 -0.56 -1.68 2.98
CA TYR A 48 -1.42 -0.50 3.13
C TYR A 48 -0.80 0.70 2.43
N LEU A 49 -1.66 1.58 1.95
CA LEU A 49 -1.26 2.83 1.34
C LEU A 49 -1.70 3.99 2.22
N LEU A 50 -0.76 4.82 2.68
CA LEU A 50 -1.03 5.98 3.51
C LEU A 50 -0.67 7.26 2.76
N ASN A 51 -1.67 8.11 2.51
CA ASN A 51 -1.42 9.45 2.02
C ASN A 51 -0.91 10.33 3.18
N PHE A 52 0.35 10.75 3.14
CA PHE A 52 0.95 11.51 4.24
C PHE A 52 0.45 12.98 4.32
N GLU A 53 -0.22 13.49 3.28
CA GLU A 53 -0.80 14.83 3.26
C GLU A 53 -2.16 14.85 3.96
N THR A 54 -3.00 13.83 3.72
CA THR A 54 -4.37 13.75 4.24
C THR A 54 -4.53 12.78 5.40
N LEU A 55 -3.51 11.98 5.71
CA LEU A 55 -3.54 10.84 6.64
C LEU A 55 -4.59 9.77 6.27
N ALA A 56 -5.01 9.72 5.00
CA ALA A 56 -5.89 8.68 4.50
C ALA A 56 -5.11 7.37 4.35
N LEU A 57 -5.45 6.37 5.17
CA LEU A 57 -5.01 5.00 5.05
C LEU A 57 -6.01 4.23 4.17
N ILE A 58 -5.51 3.49 3.20
CA ILE A 58 -6.30 2.70 2.24
C ILE A 58 -5.77 1.26 2.24
N GLY A 59 -6.67 0.29 2.18
CA GLY A 59 -6.35 -1.14 2.10
C GLY A 59 -7.45 -2.01 2.73
N PRO A 60 -7.15 -3.27 3.09
CA PRO A 60 -5.86 -3.96 2.91
C PRO A 60 -5.60 -4.42 1.47
N PHE A 61 -4.33 -4.49 1.10
CA PHE A 61 -3.83 -5.05 -0.15
C PHE A 61 -2.95 -6.27 0.10
N VAL A 62 -2.74 -7.10 -0.93
CA VAL A 62 -1.79 -8.22 -0.92
C VAL A 62 -0.81 -8.09 -2.08
N GLY A 63 0.43 -8.48 -1.86
CA GLY A 63 1.45 -8.54 -2.91
C GLY A 63 1.22 -9.73 -3.84
N ILE A 64 1.08 -9.47 -5.14
CA ILE A 64 0.96 -10.52 -6.17
C ILE A 64 2.28 -10.83 -6.86
N SER A 65 3.32 -10.03 -6.59
CA SER A 65 4.68 -10.23 -7.09
C SER A 65 5.70 -10.02 -5.97
N THR A 66 6.93 -10.43 -6.22
CA THR A 66 8.05 -10.01 -5.36
C THR A 66 8.37 -8.53 -5.59
N PRO A 67 8.85 -7.79 -4.57
CA PRO A 67 9.33 -6.43 -4.75
C PRO A 67 10.56 -6.37 -5.66
N GLU A 68 10.49 -5.59 -6.73
CA GLU A 68 11.53 -5.45 -7.77
C GLU A 68 11.75 -3.99 -8.19
N LEU A 69 12.81 -3.74 -8.96
CA LEU A 69 13.07 -2.40 -9.48
C LEU A 69 12.37 -2.17 -10.82
N ASN A 70 11.66 -1.05 -10.95
CA ASN A 70 11.07 -0.53 -12.18
C ASN A 70 10.13 -1.52 -12.90
N ILE A 71 9.25 -2.19 -12.16
CA ILE A 71 8.19 -3.03 -12.73
C ILE A 71 7.36 -2.23 -13.75
N ALA A 72 6.92 -1.03 -13.37
CA ALA A 72 6.38 -0.02 -14.26
C ALA A 72 7.33 1.19 -14.26
N HIS A 73 8.20 1.27 -15.26
CA HIS A 73 9.21 2.33 -15.38
C HIS A 73 8.61 3.75 -15.46
N GLU A 74 7.41 3.88 -16.05
CA GLU A 74 6.72 5.16 -16.20
C GLU A 74 5.97 5.60 -14.92
N ALA A 75 5.73 4.68 -13.98
CA ALA A 75 5.01 4.98 -12.76
C ALA A 75 5.78 5.98 -11.88
N PHE A 76 5.03 6.92 -11.29
CA PHE A 76 5.53 7.93 -10.36
C PHE A 76 6.66 8.84 -10.92
N GLY A 77 6.75 8.98 -12.23
CA GLY A 77 7.80 9.75 -12.89
C GLY A 77 9.22 9.25 -12.60
N GLY A 78 9.37 7.93 -12.35
CA GLY A 78 10.67 7.28 -12.12
C GLY A 78 11.30 7.51 -10.74
N LYS A 79 10.62 8.18 -9.80
CA LYS A 79 11.18 8.48 -8.46
C LYS A 79 11.10 7.32 -7.48
N PHE A 80 10.09 6.46 -7.62
CA PHE A 80 9.83 5.34 -6.73
C PHE A 80 10.02 4.04 -7.50
N SER A 81 11.29 3.70 -7.70
CA SER A 81 11.69 2.56 -8.52
C SER A 81 11.62 1.23 -7.80
N ALA A 82 11.61 1.16 -6.47
CA ALA A 82 11.34 -0.10 -5.77
C ALA A 82 9.83 -0.33 -5.71
N GLN A 83 9.35 -1.34 -6.41
CA GLN A 83 7.94 -1.49 -6.76
C GLN A 83 7.46 -2.90 -6.44
N ILE A 84 6.17 -3.03 -6.16
CA ILE A 84 5.48 -4.31 -6.00
C ILE A 84 4.09 -4.21 -6.60
N CYS A 85 3.69 -5.22 -7.38
CA CYS A 85 2.33 -5.35 -7.86
C CYS A 85 1.43 -5.83 -6.72
N VAL A 86 0.26 -5.20 -6.57
CA VAL A 86 -0.68 -5.51 -5.49
C VAL A 86 -2.11 -5.61 -6.00
N GLU A 87 -2.93 -6.33 -5.27
CA GLU A 87 -4.38 -6.35 -5.46
C GLU A 87 -5.10 -6.10 -4.14
N PRO A 88 -6.34 -5.56 -4.17
CA PRO A 88 -7.19 -5.50 -2.99
C PRO A 88 -7.34 -6.90 -2.38
N LEU A 89 -7.02 -7.04 -1.09
CA LEU A 89 -7.18 -8.31 -0.40
C LEU A 89 -8.67 -8.61 -0.15
N GLU A 90 -9.44 -7.56 0.14
CA GLU A 90 -10.88 -7.64 0.41
C GLU A 90 -11.61 -6.54 -0.36
N ALA A 91 -12.84 -6.85 -0.76
CA ALA A 91 -13.76 -5.92 -1.44
C ALA A 91 -14.98 -5.65 -0.55
N PRO A 92 -15.44 -4.39 -0.43
CA PRO A 92 -14.85 -3.17 -1.01
C PRO A 92 -13.56 -2.74 -0.28
N LEU A 93 -12.74 -1.90 -0.93
CA LEU A 93 -11.60 -1.29 -0.25
C LEU A 93 -12.08 -0.41 0.90
N LEU A 94 -11.31 -0.38 1.99
CA LEU A 94 -11.60 0.48 3.12
C LEU A 94 -10.68 1.69 3.12
N GLN A 95 -11.18 2.80 3.68
CA GLN A 95 -10.39 4.00 3.93
C GLN A 95 -10.67 4.54 5.32
N ALA A 96 -9.63 4.97 6.01
CA ALA A 96 -9.75 5.70 7.28
C ALA A 96 -8.77 6.86 7.35
N THR A 97 -9.18 7.95 7.99
CA THR A 97 -8.28 9.03 8.35
C THR A 97 -7.63 8.70 9.68
N LEU A 98 -6.31 8.54 9.69
CA LEU A 98 -5.57 8.25 10.92
C LEU A 98 -5.48 9.48 11.82
N PRO A 99 -5.59 9.30 13.15
CA PRO A 99 -5.46 10.41 14.10
C PRO A 99 -4.02 10.95 14.20
N GLU A 100 -3.03 10.15 13.78
CA GLU A 100 -1.62 10.50 13.85
C GLU A 100 -0.83 9.99 12.63
N ARG A 101 0.36 10.55 12.44
CA ARG A 101 1.27 10.15 11.37
C ARG A 101 1.93 8.81 11.69
N LEU A 102 1.72 7.82 10.83
CA LEU A 102 2.46 6.56 10.90
C LEU A 102 3.71 6.59 10.02
N ARG A 103 4.74 5.91 10.51
CA ARG A 103 5.96 5.65 9.74
C ARG A 103 5.69 4.59 8.68
N ALA A 104 6.25 4.82 7.50
CA ALA A 104 6.36 3.83 6.43
C ALA A 104 7.14 2.60 6.90
N GLY A 105 6.94 1.48 6.19
CA GLY A 105 7.72 0.26 6.39
C GLY A 105 6.97 -0.81 7.19
N PRO A 106 7.72 -1.78 7.75
CA PRO A 106 7.14 -2.96 8.39
C PRO A 106 6.40 -2.61 9.69
N LYS A 107 5.36 -3.39 9.95
CA LYS A 107 4.44 -3.28 11.08
C LYS A 107 4.28 -4.62 11.79
N SER A 108 4.22 -4.57 13.12
CA SER A 108 3.93 -5.72 13.97
C SER A 108 2.48 -6.19 13.81
N ALA A 109 2.17 -7.40 14.27
CA ALA A 109 0.80 -7.91 14.33
C ALA A 109 -0.14 -6.98 15.13
N GLU A 110 0.33 -6.44 16.26
CA GLU A 110 -0.43 -5.48 17.07
C GLU A 110 -0.72 -4.18 16.32
N GLU A 111 0.20 -3.73 15.46
CA GLU A 111 -0.03 -2.55 14.60
C GLU A 111 -1.03 -2.89 13.49
N LEU A 112 -0.93 -4.08 12.88
CA LEU A 112 -1.89 -4.57 11.89
C LEU A 112 -3.32 -4.58 12.45
N GLU A 113 -3.53 -5.12 13.65
CA GLU A 113 -4.86 -5.15 14.28
C GLU A 113 -5.43 -3.74 14.45
N LYS A 114 -4.61 -2.78 14.89
CA LYS A 114 -5.00 -1.36 14.98
C LYS A 114 -5.34 -0.75 13.62
N LEU A 115 -4.57 -1.06 12.57
CA LEU A 115 -4.87 -0.57 11.22
C LEU A 115 -6.22 -1.08 10.73
N ARG A 116 -6.51 -2.36 10.95
CA ARG A 116 -7.81 -2.97 10.58
C ARG A 116 -8.96 -2.36 11.37
N GLU A 117 -8.79 -2.10 12.66
CA GLU A 117 -9.80 -1.43 13.47
C GLU A 117 -10.06 -0.01 12.96
N GLN A 118 -9.01 0.76 12.66
CA GLN A 118 -9.16 2.11 12.09
C GLN A 118 -9.91 2.08 10.75
N LEU A 119 -9.56 1.15 9.85
CA LEU A 119 -10.26 0.97 8.57
C LEU A 119 -11.72 0.57 8.75
N ALA A 120 -12.03 -0.27 9.74
CA ALA A 120 -13.41 -0.63 10.05
C ALA A 120 -14.23 0.59 10.56
N ILE A 121 -13.59 1.50 11.32
CA ILE A 121 -14.21 2.75 11.77
C ILE A 121 -14.41 3.73 10.60
N GLY A 122 -13.42 3.85 9.71
CA GLY A 122 -13.48 4.77 8.57
C GLY A 122 -14.49 4.33 7.50
N GLY A 123 -14.59 3.03 7.25
CA GLY A 123 -15.56 2.44 6.34
C GLY A 123 -15.07 2.34 4.89
N VAL A 124 -16.04 2.28 3.98
CA VAL A 124 -15.80 2.05 2.54
C VAL A 124 -15.06 3.24 1.93
N ALA A 125 -14.01 2.98 1.17
CA ALA A 125 -13.27 4.02 0.46
C ALA A 125 -14.17 4.71 -0.60
N PRO A 126 -13.93 6.00 -0.91
CA PRO A 126 -14.70 6.75 -1.91
C PRO A 126 -14.75 6.06 -3.27
N ASP A 127 -15.81 6.31 -4.05
CA ASP A 127 -16.01 5.69 -5.37
C ASP A 127 -14.81 5.87 -6.30
N ASP A 128 -14.15 7.04 -6.29
CA ASP A 128 -12.95 7.27 -7.11
C ASP A 128 -11.79 6.33 -6.77
N ILE A 129 -11.64 5.99 -5.48
CA ILE A 129 -10.67 5.01 -5.01
C ILE A 129 -11.14 3.61 -5.40
N GLN A 130 -12.41 3.26 -5.18
CA GLN A 130 -12.92 1.94 -5.59
C GLN A 130 -12.70 1.71 -7.08
N ASP A 131 -13.14 2.64 -7.94
CA ASP A 131 -13.00 2.58 -9.38
C ASP A 131 -11.53 2.45 -9.82
N ALA A 132 -10.61 3.19 -9.19
CA ALA A 132 -9.19 3.13 -9.53
C ALA A 132 -8.59 1.74 -9.31
N TRP A 133 -9.08 0.98 -8.32
CA TRP A 133 -8.56 -0.32 -7.94
C TRP A 133 -9.40 -1.51 -8.46
N MET A 134 -10.66 -1.26 -8.83
CA MET A 134 -11.61 -2.28 -9.30
C MET A 134 -11.77 -2.33 -10.82
N LYS A 135 -11.24 -1.34 -11.56
CA LYS A 135 -11.21 -1.40 -13.02
C LYS A 135 -10.33 -2.55 -13.47
N VAL A 136 -10.96 -3.69 -13.71
CA VAL A 136 -10.40 -4.77 -14.50
C VAL A 136 -10.25 -4.19 -15.90
N GLU A 137 -9.01 -3.95 -16.35
CA GLU A 137 -8.77 -3.72 -17.76
C GLU A 137 -9.32 -4.94 -18.52
N ALA A 138 -10.48 -4.75 -19.16
CA ALA A 138 -10.99 -5.70 -20.12
C ALA A 138 -9.98 -5.76 -21.26
N THR A 139 -9.24 -6.87 -21.32
CA THR A 139 -8.38 -7.22 -22.45
C THR A 139 -9.18 -7.23 -23.75
#